data_AF-A0A7W1UGY4-F1
#
_entry.id   AF-A0A7W1UGY4-F1
#
_cell.length_a   1.000
_cell.length_b   1.000
_cell.length_c   1.000
_cell.angle_alpha   90.00
_cell.angle_beta   90.00
_cell.angle_gamma   90.00
#
_symmetry.space_group_name_H-M   'P 1'
#
loop_
_entity.id
_entity.type
_entity.pdbx_description
1 polymer ?
#
loop_
_entity_poly.entity_id
_entity_poly.type
_entity_poly.pdbx_seq_one_letter_code
_entity_poly.pdbx_strand_id
1 'polypeptide(L)'
;MNEVEQDHSSVTNWKWLREIVNEACQPIGPYWPMKTFAYYNPIRDLEHLPFARAIEEANQLMGAKGFLPVEEYRQFLYQGRITLPALERALRRVGPTLPSRATIRVGARTIHVQEVWRIHAAYGIEILPTVLLTWTLELEGLITRFRSDLPEDSQTSIIDRTIRECEKCRHDPESAYLHNLWKSSLVACQLSDPVSGPASFHAPDPSWSSPVSRQEASVPVDLPVDRTLGDWLDNKTGSVLVETINTHMIKWIGAFVDEGVAGWSMPSRGKGFYAAWRELA
;
A
#
# COMPACT_ATOMS: atom_id res chain seq x y z
N MET A 1 -46.68 -41.15 41.96
CA MET A 1 -45.73 -41.63 40.93
C MET A 1 -46.48 -41.63 39.61
N ASN A 2 -46.27 -40.72 38.66
CA ASN A 2 -45.14 -39.83 38.43
C ASN A 2 -45.63 -38.51 37.83
N GLU A 3 -44.95 -37.44 38.24
CA GLU A 3 -45.02 -36.10 37.66
C GLU A 3 -44.54 -36.16 36.19
N VAL A 4 -45.29 -35.52 35.31
CA VAL A 4 -44.84 -35.19 33.96
C VAL A 4 -44.36 -33.75 34.02
N GLU A 5 -43.06 -33.59 34.26
CA GLU A 5 -42.34 -32.32 34.12
C GLU A 5 -42.41 -31.89 32.65
N GLN A 6 -43.28 -30.91 32.36
CA GLN A 6 -43.32 -30.25 31.05
C GLN A 6 -42.16 -29.26 30.97
N ASP A 7 -41.16 -29.61 30.17
CA ASP A 7 -40.01 -28.77 29.83
C ASP A 7 -40.46 -27.56 28.99
N HIS A 8 -40.80 -26.47 29.67
CA HIS A 8 -41.18 -25.17 29.08
C HIS A 8 -39.97 -24.33 28.60
N SER A 9 -38.75 -24.87 28.58
CA SER A 9 -37.52 -24.10 28.32
C SER A 9 -37.27 -23.76 26.84
N SER A 10 -37.80 -24.54 25.90
CA SER A 10 -37.50 -24.42 24.47
C SER A 10 -38.30 -23.32 23.74
N VAL A 11 -39.51 -23.00 24.22
CA VAL A 11 -40.41 -22.03 23.57
C VAL A 11 -40.03 -20.58 23.87
N THR A 12 -39.38 -20.33 25.01
CA THR A 12 -38.91 -19.00 25.41
C THR A 12 -37.64 -18.61 24.66
N ASN A 13 -36.80 -19.60 24.35
CA ASN A 13 -35.49 -19.38 23.75
C ASN A 13 -35.58 -18.89 22.29
N TRP A 14 -36.49 -19.45 21.47
CA TRP A 14 -36.61 -19.02 20.07
C TRP A 14 -37.20 -17.62 19.91
N LYS A 15 -38.13 -17.19 20.81
CA LYS A 15 -38.72 -15.85 20.76
C LYS A 15 -37.69 -14.79 21.09
N TRP A 16 -36.93 -15.01 22.16
CA TRP A 16 -35.85 -14.14 22.59
C TRP A 16 -34.74 -14.05 21.53
N LEU A 17 -34.35 -15.18 20.94
CA LEU A 17 -33.35 -15.20 19.87
C LEU A 17 -33.84 -14.48 18.61
N ARG A 18 -35.14 -14.54 18.32
CA ARG A 18 -35.76 -13.80 17.21
C ARG A 18 -35.81 -12.28 17.48
N GLU A 19 -36.02 -11.86 18.72
CA GLU A 19 -35.94 -10.45 19.11
C GLU A 19 -34.51 -9.92 18.95
N ILE A 20 -33.50 -10.65 19.42
CA ILE A 20 -32.09 -10.27 19.25
C ILE A 20 -31.71 -10.17 17.79
N VAL A 21 -32.12 -11.14 16.96
CA VAL A 21 -31.86 -11.10 15.51
C VAL A 21 -32.56 -9.90 14.86
N ASN A 22 -33.82 -9.62 15.23
CA ASN A 22 -34.53 -8.45 14.70
C ASN A 22 -33.91 -7.12 15.11
N GLU A 23 -33.41 -7.01 16.35
CA GLU A 23 -32.70 -5.83 16.85
C GLU A 23 -31.35 -5.66 16.15
N ALA A 24 -30.59 -6.74 15.99
CA ALA A 24 -29.32 -6.75 15.24
C ALA A 24 -29.50 -6.46 13.74
N CYS A 25 -30.68 -6.75 13.18
CA CYS A 25 -31.03 -6.43 11.81
C CYS A 25 -31.55 -4.99 11.60
N GLN A 26 -31.89 -4.22 12.65
CA GLN A 26 -32.31 -2.82 12.52
C GLN A 26 -31.33 -1.91 11.73
N PRO A 27 -30.01 -1.98 11.94
CA PRO A 27 -29.04 -1.20 11.16
C PRO A 27 -28.77 -1.76 9.76
N ILE A 28 -29.19 -3.00 9.49
CA ILE A 28 -29.01 -3.64 8.18
C ILE A 28 -30.18 -3.20 7.30
N GLY A 29 -29.92 -2.27 6.38
CA GLY A 29 -30.91 -1.87 5.37
C GLY A 29 -31.49 -3.12 4.68
N PRO A 30 -32.82 -3.20 4.47
CA PRO A 30 -33.45 -4.39 3.91
C PRO A 30 -33.01 -4.57 2.45
N TYR A 31 -31.99 -5.38 2.21
CA TYR A 31 -31.55 -5.72 0.87
C TYR A 31 -32.05 -7.11 0.46
N TRP A 32 -33.02 -7.08 -0.47
CA TRP A 32 -33.40 -8.14 -1.44
C TRP A 32 -34.50 -9.17 -1.03
N PRO A 33 -35.44 -9.51 -1.95
CA PRO A 33 -35.53 -9.14 -3.37
C PRO A 33 -36.32 -7.85 -3.60
N MET A 34 -35.62 -6.79 -4.06
CA MET A 34 -36.28 -5.55 -4.42
C MET A 34 -36.91 -5.68 -5.81
N LYS A 35 -38.23 -5.51 -5.87
CA LYS A 35 -39.02 -5.54 -7.11
C LYS A 35 -38.99 -4.20 -7.87
N THR A 36 -38.44 -3.15 -7.27
CA THR A 36 -38.42 -1.79 -7.79
C THR A 36 -37.08 -1.12 -7.54
N PHE A 37 -36.64 -0.30 -8.49
CA PHE A 37 -35.38 0.45 -8.43
C PHE A 37 -35.43 1.47 -7.28
N ALA A 38 -34.68 1.23 -6.21
CA ALA A 38 -34.48 2.23 -5.17
C ALA A 38 -33.12 2.89 -5.39
N TYR A 39 -33.14 4.19 -5.68
CA TYR A 39 -31.95 5.01 -5.60
C TYR A 39 -31.99 5.69 -4.22
N TYR A 40 -31.09 5.31 -3.33
CA TYR A 40 -30.79 6.09 -2.14
C TYR A 40 -29.44 6.74 -2.37
N ASN A 41 -29.39 8.08 -2.31
CA ASN A 41 -28.13 8.81 -2.35
C ASN A 41 -27.29 8.34 -1.14
N PRO A 42 -26.11 7.73 -1.35
CA PRO A 42 -25.31 7.20 -0.25
C PRO A 42 -24.84 8.26 0.77
N ILE A 43 -24.87 9.54 0.38
CA ILE A 43 -24.52 10.68 1.22
C ILE A 43 -25.75 11.55 1.55
N ARG A 44 -26.94 10.93 1.57
CA ARG A 44 -28.16 11.57 2.05
C ARG A 44 -27.90 12.15 3.45
N ASP A 45 -28.42 13.34 3.71
CA ASP A 45 -28.20 14.16 4.90
C ASP A 45 -26.85 14.91 4.96
N LEU A 46 -25.88 14.59 4.09
CA LEU A 46 -24.63 15.34 3.92
C LEU A 46 -24.63 16.25 2.68
N GLU A 47 -25.78 16.38 1.99
CA GLU A 47 -25.93 17.12 0.73
C GLU A 47 -25.68 18.63 0.86
N HIS A 48 -25.75 19.16 2.07
CA HIS A 48 -25.44 20.56 2.38
C HIS A 48 -23.94 20.86 2.36
N LEU A 49 -23.08 19.84 2.36
CA LEU A 49 -21.63 19.97 2.30
C LEU A 49 -21.13 19.88 0.84
N PRO A 50 -20.01 20.56 0.50
CA PRO A 50 -19.32 20.29 -0.75
C PRO A 50 -18.96 18.80 -0.86
N PHE A 51 -19.11 18.21 -2.04
CA PHE A 51 -18.96 16.76 -2.26
C PHE A 51 -17.74 16.14 -1.57
N ALA A 52 -16.55 16.74 -1.70
CA ALA A 52 -15.33 16.22 -1.06
C ALA A 52 -15.43 16.17 0.48
N ARG A 53 -16.05 17.17 1.09
CA ARG A 53 -16.29 17.22 2.54
C ARG A 53 -17.40 16.25 2.95
N ALA A 54 -18.45 16.11 2.14
CA ALA A 54 -19.49 15.12 2.37
C ALA A 54 -18.93 13.68 2.37
N ILE A 55 -18.05 13.36 1.41
CA ILE A 55 -17.39 12.05 1.36
C ILE A 55 -16.43 11.85 2.55
N GLU A 56 -15.67 12.88 2.92
CA GLU A 56 -14.78 12.83 4.09
C GLU A 56 -15.56 12.53 5.38
N GLU A 57 -16.68 13.23 5.59
CA GLU A 57 -17.57 13.01 6.74
C GLU A 57 -18.22 11.62 6.69
N ALA A 58 -18.72 11.20 5.53
CA ALA A 58 -19.30 9.87 5.34
C ALA A 58 -18.29 8.74 5.58
N ASN A 59 -17.03 8.95 5.23
CA ASN A 59 -15.96 8.00 5.51
C ASN A 59 -15.70 7.89 7.02
N GLN A 60 -15.64 9.01 7.73
CA GLN A 60 -15.44 9.01 9.18
C GLN A 60 -16.60 8.35 9.93
N LEU A 61 -17.84 8.59 9.52
CA LEU A 61 -19.02 8.08 10.19
C LEU A 61 -19.37 6.63 9.80
N MET A 62 -19.17 6.26 8.54
CA MET A 62 -19.71 5.02 7.96
C MET A 62 -18.68 4.19 7.18
N GLY A 63 -17.42 4.63 7.09
CA GLY A 63 -16.39 3.97 6.28
C GLY A 63 -16.64 4.06 4.77
N ALA A 64 -17.50 4.99 4.32
CA ALA A 64 -17.85 5.15 2.92
C ALA A 64 -16.65 5.66 2.09
N LYS A 65 -16.26 4.90 1.07
CA LYS A 65 -15.23 5.29 0.11
C LYS A 65 -15.87 5.99 -1.11
N GLY A 66 -15.94 7.31 -1.07
CA GLY A 66 -16.56 8.10 -2.17
C GLY A 66 -15.62 8.48 -3.32
N PHE A 67 -14.33 8.15 -3.21
CA PHE A 67 -13.34 8.31 -4.27
C PHE A 67 -12.67 6.97 -4.54
N LEU A 68 -12.18 6.81 -5.77
CA LEU A 68 -11.34 5.66 -6.10
C LEU A 68 -9.98 5.79 -5.39
N PRO A 69 -9.30 4.67 -5.11
CA PRO A 69 -7.89 4.67 -4.74
C PRO A 69 -7.05 5.48 -5.73
N VAL A 70 -5.97 6.11 -5.26
CA VAL A 70 -5.12 6.95 -6.12
C VAL A 70 -4.47 6.14 -7.24
N GLU A 71 -4.20 4.86 -6.97
CA GLU A 71 -3.65 3.88 -7.91
C GLU A 71 -4.58 3.67 -9.11
N GLU A 72 -5.90 3.63 -8.89
CA GLU A 72 -6.88 3.50 -9.98
C GLU A 72 -6.92 4.77 -10.85
N TYR A 73 -6.83 5.96 -10.25
CA TYR A 73 -6.71 7.20 -11.01
C TYR A 73 -5.44 7.24 -11.87
N ARG A 74 -4.31 6.75 -11.33
CA ARG A 74 -3.04 6.63 -12.08
C ARG A 74 -3.17 5.62 -13.22
N GLN A 75 -3.87 4.50 -12.99
CA GLN A 75 -4.13 3.52 -14.04
C GLN A 75 -4.99 4.11 -15.18
N PHE A 76 -6.00 4.91 -14.85
CA PHE A 76 -6.78 5.63 -15.87
C PHE A 76 -5.97 6.69 -16.61
N LEU A 77 -4.99 7.32 -15.97
CA LEU A 77 -4.04 8.21 -16.65
C LEU A 77 -3.15 7.42 -17.62
N TYR A 78 -2.61 6.28 -17.17
CA TYR A 78 -1.79 5.38 -17.99
C TYR A 78 -2.55 4.85 -19.22
N GLN A 79 -3.82 4.47 -19.03
CA GLN A 79 -4.70 4.03 -20.12
C GLN A 79 -5.22 5.17 -21.01
N GLY A 80 -4.90 6.43 -20.73
CA GLY A 80 -5.36 7.60 -21.47
C GLY A 80 -6.85 7.96 -21.24
N ARG A 81 -7.55 7.29 -20.31
CA ARG A 81 -8.92 7.66 -19.91
C ARG A 81 -8.95 9.01 -19.20
N ILE A 82 -7.94 9.28 -18.38
CA ILE A 82 -7.62 10.61 -17.87
C ILE A 82 -6.45 11.12 -18.71
N THR A 83 -6.55 12.35 -19.19
CA THR A 83 -5.46 12.96 -19.97
C THR A 83 -4.62 13.88 -19.09
N LEU A 84 -3.33 14.03 -19.40
CA LEU A 84 -2.45 14.96 -18.67
C LEU A 84 -3.01 16.39 -18.62
N PRO A 85 -3.57 16.97 -19.72
CA PRO A 85 -4.23 18.28 -19.65
C PRO A 85 -5.47 18.31 -18.74
N ALA A 86 -6.22 17.20 -18.63
CA ALA A 86 -7.35 17.12 -17.70
C ALA A 86 -6.88 17.10 -16.25
N LEU A 87 -5.81 16.35 -15.95
CA LEU A 87 -5.17 16.36 -14.64
C LEU A 87 -4.66 17.76 -14.27
N GLU A 88 -4.01 18.46 -15.19
CA GLU A 88 -3.54 19.84 -14.96
C GLU A 88 -4.70 20.82 -14.71
N ARG A 89 -5.82 20.68 -15.43
CA ARG A 89 -7.03 21.47 -15.16
C ARG A 89 -7.59 21.17 -13.77
N ALA A 90 -7.61 19.90 -13.37
CA ALA A 90 -8.06 19.50 -12.04
C ALA A 90 -7.15 20.08 -10.94
N LEU A 91 -5.82 19.96 -11.09
CA LEU A 91 -4.85 20.55 -10.16
C LEU A 91 -5.00 22.07 -10.03
N ARG A 92 -5.32 22.79 -11.11
CA ARG A 92 -5.61 24.24 -11.02
C ARG A 92 -6.90 24.56 -10.27
N ARG A 93 -7.89 23.66 -10.31
CA ARG A 93 -9.22 23.87 -9.71
C ARG A 93 -9.27 23.47 -8.24
N VAL A 94 -8.66 22.34 -7.88
CA VAL A 94 -8.77 21.72 -6.54
C VAL A 94 -7.43 21.38 -5.90
N GLY A 95 -6.32 21.59 -6.61
CA GLY A 95 -4.99 21.34 -6.06
C GLY A 95 -4.61 22.35 -4.97
N PRO A 96 -3.50 22.11 -4.27
CA PRO A 96 -3.09 22.96 -3.16
C PRO A 96 -2.85 24.40 -3.63
N THR A 97 -3.31 25.36 -2.84
CA THR A 97 -3.09 26.79 -3.10
C THR A 97 -1.80 27.25 -2.44
N LEU A 98 -0.67 27.04 -3.12
CA LEU A 98 0.57 27.73 -2.77
C LEU A 98 0.66 29.08 -3.47
N PRO A 99 1.38 30.07 -2.91
CA PRO A 99 1.75 31.27 -3.65
C PRO A 99 2.46 30.83 -4.94
N SER A 100 1.90 31.24 -6.07
CA SER A 100 1.99 30.60 -7.39
C SER A 100 3.39 30.61 -8.06
N ARG A 101 4.44 30.93 -7.30
CA ARG A 101 5.83 31.14 -7.76
C ARG A 101 6.89 30.38 -6.96
N ALA A 102 6.50 29.47 -6.06
CA ALA A 102 7.48 28.60 -5.43
C ALA A 102 8.21 27.81 -6.52
N THR A 103 9.51 28.08 -6.64
CA THR A 103 10.40 27.47 -7.63
C THR A 103 11.61 26.94 -6.91
N ILE A 104 12.09 25.80 -7.37
CA ILE A 104 13.35 25.22 -6.91
C ILE A 104 14.30 25.24 -8.08
N ARG A 105 15.48 25.81 -7.87
CA ARG A 105 16.54 25.82 -8.89
C ARG A 105 17.47 24.64 -8.64
N VAL A 106 17.54 23.74 -9.62
CA VAL A 106 18.44 22.57 -9.62
C VAL A 106 19.41 22.73 -10.78
N GLY A 107 20.64 23.13 -10.47
CA GLY A 107 21.65 23.51 -11.47
C GLY A 107 21.18 24.69 -12.34
N ALA A 108 21.04 24.42 -13.65
CA ALA A 108 20.55 25.40 -14.63
C ALA A 108 19.02 25.36 -14.83
N ARG A 109 18.32 24.38 -14.26
CA ARG A 109 16.86 24.23 -14.42
C ARG A 109 16.11 24.88 -13.26
N THR A 110 14.99 25.53 -13.60
CA THR A 110 14.03 26.04 -12.62
C THR A 110 12.81 25.13 -12.68
N ILE A 111 12.50 24.48 -11.56
CA ILE A 111 11.37 23.56 -11.43
C ILE A 111 10.26 24.29 -10.70
N HIS A 112 9.07 24.30 -11.29
CA HIS A 112 7.89 24.88 -10.67
C HIS A 112 7.22 23.86 -9.74
N VAL A 113 6.72 24.29 -8.58
CA VAL A 113 6.04 23.35 -7.66
C VAL A 113 4.83 22.67 -8.31
N GLN A 114 4.16 23.32 -9.27
CA GLN A 114 3.09 22.68 -10.03
C GLN A 114 3.57 21.48 -10.87
N GLU A 115 4.81 21.50 -11.34
CA GLU A 115 5.40 20.36 -12.05
C GLU A 115 5.61 19.18 -11.10
N VAL A 116 6.08 19.46 -9.87
CA VAL A 116 6.25 18.43 -8.85
C VAL A 116 4.91 17.79 -8.50
N TRP A 117 3.85 18.57 -8.31
CA TRP A 117 2.51 18.03 -8.07
C TRP A 117 1.97 17.23 -9.24
N ARG A 118 2.20 17.69 -10.47
CA ARG A 118 1.81 16.95 -11.67
C ARG A 118 2.50 15.60 -11.72
N ILE A 119 3.81 15.56 -11.47
CA ILE A 119 4.60 14.33 -11.46
C ILE A 119 4.12 13.40 -10.32
N HIS A 120 3.91 13.94 -9.12
CA HIS A 120 3.42 13.16 -7.98
C HIS A 120 2.01 12.60 -8.20
N ALA A 121 1.10 13.38 -8.77
CA ALA A 121 -0.24 12.92 -9.09
C ALA A 121 -0.23 11.83 -10.18
N ALA A 122 0.64 11.99 -11.19
CA ALA A 122 0.72 11.06 -12.32
C ALA A 122 1.41 9.74 -11.97
N TYR A 123 2.55 9.81 -11.28
CA TYR A 123 3.43 8.66 -11.07
C TYR A 123 3.51 8.25 -9.60
N GLY A 124 3.26 9.17 -8.66
CA GLY A 124 3.51 8.89 -7.25
C GLY A 124 4.99 9.00 -6.91
N ILE A 125 5.26 9.81 -5.89
CA ILE A 125 6.56 9.93 -5.25
C ILE A 125 6.28 9.58 -3.79
N GLU A 126 6.42 8.30 -3.47
CA GLU A 126 6.17 7.82 -2.12
C GLU A 126 7.40 8.04 -1.25
N ILE A 127 7.16 8.37 0.02
CA ILE A 127 8.24 8.51 0.97
C ILE A 127 8.75 7.11 1.27
N LEU A 128 10.00 6.84 0.92
CA LEU A 128 10.66 5.60 1.31
C LEU A 128 11.27 5.79 2.71
N PRO A 129 10.84 5.02 3.72
CA PRO A 129 11.48 5.04 5.03
C PRO A 129 12.96 4.72 4.92
N THR A 130 13.81 5.43 5.67
CA THR A 130 15.28 5.27 5.60
C THR A 130 15.73 3.84 5.87
N VAL A 131 15.02 3.11 6.73
CA VAL A 131 15.31 1.69 7.05
C VAL A 131 15.10 0.78 5.83
N LEU A 132 14.13 1.11 4.98
CA LEU A 132 13.86 0.35 3.76
C LEU A 132 14.81 0.74 2.64
N LEU A 133 15.29 2.00 2.60
CA LEU A 133 16.14 2.52 1.52
C LEU A 133 17.29 1.59 1.11
N THR A 134 18.12 1.14 2.07
CA THR A 134 19.25 0.25 1.75
C THR A 134 18.76 -1.10 1.20
N TRP A 135 17.72 -1.66 1.79
CA TRP A 135 17.12 -2.93 1.37
C TRP A 135 16.52 -2.83 -0.04
N THR A 136 15.77 -1.77 -0.33
CA THR A 136 15.14 -1.53 -1.63
C THR A 136 16.17 -1.23 -2.72
N LEU A 137 17.27 -0.54 -2.39
CA LEU A 137 18.36 -0.27 -3.33
C LEU A 137 19.14 -1.55 -3.69
N GLU A 138 19.38 -2.44 -2.73
CA GLU A 138 20.16 -3.67 -2.94
C GLU A 138 19.34 -4.82 -3.54
N LEU A 139 18.07 -4.99 -3.14
CA LEU A 139 17.27 -6.17 -3.47
C LEU A 139 16.21 -5.94 -4.55
N GLU A 140 15.64 -4.74 -4.66
CA GLU A 140 14.54 -4.47 -5.60
C GLU A 140 15.00 -3.84 -6.93
N GLY A 141 16.30 -3.58 -7.08
CA GLY A 141 16.83 -3.07 -8.35
C GLY A 141 16.32 -1.68 -8.73
N LEU A 142 16.00 -0.83 -7.74
CA LEU A 142 15.56 0.55 -7.97
C LEU A 142 16.55 1.40 -8.79
N ILE A 143 17.83 1.02 -8.78
CA ILE A 143 18.90 1.65 -9.55
C ILE A 143 19.32 0.84 -10.78
N THR A 144 18.63 -0.26 -11.08
CA THR A 144 18.95 -1.15 -12.20
C THR A 144 17.85 -1.25 -13.24
N ARG A 145 16.59 -0.96 -12.88
CA ARG A 145 15.45 -0.96 -13.80
C ARG A 145 14.57 0.27 -13.69
N PHE A 146 14.05 0.72 -14.82
CA PHE A 146 13.03 1.74 -14.94
C PHE A 146 11.74 1.28 -14.29
N ARG A 147 11.00 2.25 -13.79
CA ARG A 147 9.63 1.99 -13.35
C ARG A 147 8.78 1.57 -14.55
N SER A 148 7.85 0.66 -14.31
CA SER A 148 6.95 0.10 -15.31
C SER A 148 6.00 1.13 -15.94
N ASP A 149 5.81 2.28 -15.30
CA ASP A 149 4.92 3.36 -15.77
C ASP A 149 5.65 4.48 -16.54
N LEU A 150 6.94 4.33 -16.82
CA LEU A 150 7.71 5.23 -17.68
C LEU A 150 7.30 5.03 -19.15
N PRO A 151 6.86 6.07 -19.89
CA PRO A 151 6.48 5.92 -21.29
C PRO A 151 7.60 5.36 -22.18
N GLU A 152 7.26 4.47 -23.12
CA GLU A 152 8.22 3.79 -24.00
C GLU A 152 9.12 4.77 -24.77
N ASP A 153 8.56 5.85 -25.32
CA ASP A 153 9.34 6.90 -26.01
C ASP A 153 10.43 7.50 -25.12
N SER A 154 10.13 7.66 -23.83
CA SER A 154 11.09 8.18 -22.85
C SER A 154 12.17 7.15 -22.55
N GLN A 155 11.79 5.87 -22.39
CA GLN A 155 12.74 4.77 -22.20
C GLN A 155 13.74 4.69 -23.37
N THR A 156 13.24 4.65 -24.61
CA THR A 156 14.08 4.59 -25.82
C THR A 156 14.99 5.81 -25.91
N SER A 157 14.45 7.03 -25.69
CA SER A 157 15.25 8.25 -25.73
C SER A 157 16.39 8.26 -24.71
N ILE A 158 16.12 7.79 -23.49
CA ILE A 158 17.11 7.70 -22.41
C ILE A 158 18.18 6.66 -22.75
N ILE A 159 17.79 5.47 -23.21
CA ILE A 159 18.71 4.39 -23.58
C ILE A 159 19.63 4.87 -24.72
N ASP A 160 19.06 5.42 -25.80
CA ASP A 160 19.82 5.91 -26.94
C ASP A 160 20.80 7.02 -26.56
N ARG A 161 20.40 7.91 -25.64
CA ARG A 161 21.31 8.94 -25.11
C ARG A 161 22.44 8.31 -24.30
N THR A 162 22.12 7.35 -23.43
CA THR A 162 23.11 6.72 -22.55
C THR A 162 24.16 5.94 -23.33
N ILE A 163 23.75 5.22 -24.37
CA ILE A 163 24.68 4.51 -25.27
C ILE A 163 25.58 5.50 -26.01
N ARG A 164 25.02 6.61 -26.53
CA ARG A 164 25.80 7.65 -27.23
C ARG A 164 26.84 8.32 -26.33
N GLU A 165 26.52 8.55 -25.07
CA GLU A 165 27.40 9.20 -24.11
C GLU A 165 28.45 8.22 -23.53
N CYS A 166 28.15 6.92 -23.49
CA CYS A 166 29.00 5.89 -22.92
C CYS A 166 28.88 4.57 -23.70
N GLU A 167 29.80 4.32 -24.64
CA GLU A 167 29.82 3.06 -25.41
C GLU A 167 29.99 1.82 -24.50
N LYS A 168 30.71 1.97 -23.38
CA LYS A 168 30.87 0.89 -22.37
C LYS A 168 29.57 0.52 -21.68
N CYS A 169 28.60 1.42 -21.66
CA CYS A 169 27.30 1.24 -21.04
C CYS A 169 26.32 0.49 -21.96
N ARG A 170 26.72 0.11 -23.18
CA ARG A 170 25.88 -0.58 -24.17
C ARG A 170 25.37 -1.94 -23.71
N HIS A 171 26.09 -2.62 -22.82
CA HIS A 171 25.70 -3.93 -22.30
C HIS A 171 24.53 -3.83 -21.30
N ASP A 172 24.43 -2.73 -20.56
CA ASP A 172 23.38 -2.48 -19.57
C ASP A 172 23.11 -0.96 -19.43
N PRO A 173 22.47 -0.34 -20.44
CA PRO A 173 22.34 1.12 -20.50
C PRO A 173 21.34 1.66 -19.49
N GLU A 174 20.33 0.87 -19.13
CA GLU A 174 19.29 1.23 -18.17
C GLU A 174 19.86 1.37 -16.76
N SER A 175 20.55 0.33 -16.28
CA SER A 175 21.23 0.34 -14.99
C SER A 175 22.31 1.42 -14.92
N ALA A 176 23.10 1.58 -15.98
CA ALA A 176 24.12 2.61 -16.04
C ALA A 176 23.53 4.03 -15.90
N TYR A 177 22.42 4.31 -16.59
CA TYR A 177 21.72 5.58 -16.47
C TYR A 177 21.21 5.82 -15.05
N LEU A 178 20.54 4.83 -14.46
CA LEU A 178 19.94 4.96 -13.13
C LEU A 178 20.99 5.11 -12.02
N HIS A 179 22.09 4.36 -12.08
CA HIS A 179 23.24 4.55 -11.18
C HIS A 179 23.84 5.95 -11.29
N ASN A 180 24.01 6.47 -12.51
CA ASN A 180 24.53 7.82 -12.72
C ASN A 180 23.55 8.89 -12.25
N LEU A 181 22.26 8.70 -12.47
CA LEU A 181 21.20 9.57 -12.00
C LEU A 181 21.16 9.61 -10.47
N TRP A 182 21.27 8.46 -9.80
CA TRP A 182 21.35 8.36 -8.34
C TRP A 182 22.54 9.13 -7.79
N LYS A 183 23.74 8.85 -8.28
CA LYS A 183 24.97 9.53 -7.84
C LYS A 183 24.91 11.04 -8.08
N SER A 184 24.41 11.46 -9.24
CA SER A 184 24.26 12.88 -9.56
C SER A 184 23.24 13.57 -8.65
N SER A 185 22.16 12.86 -8.28
CA SER A 185 21.14 13.38 -7.36
C SER A 185 21.70 13.55 -5.95
N LEU A 186 22.47 12.57 -5.45
CA LEU A 186 23.16 12.68 -4.17
C LEU A 186 24.12 13.88 -4.14
N VAL A 187 24.93 14.04 -5.19
CA VAL A 187 25.87 15.17 -5.32
C VAL A 187 25.12 16.50 -5.36
N ALA A 188 24.04 16.60 -6.15
CA ALA A 188 23.23 17.83 -6.24
C ALA A 188 22.58 18.20 -4.91
N CYS A 189 22.17 17.22 -4.12
CA CYS A 189 21.57 17.40 -2.79
C CYS A 189 22.61 17.46 -1.66
N GLN A 190 23.90 17.30 -1.94
CA GLN A 190 24.98 17.24 -0.95
C GLN A 190 24.79 16.12 0.10
N LEU A 191 24.33 14.95 -0.35
CA LEU A 191 24.07 13.77 0.48
C LEU A 191 25.15 12.70 0.27
N SER A 192 25.46 11.95 1.33
CA SER A 192 26.32 10.77 1.27
C SER A 192 25.57 9.56 0.71
N ASP A 193 26.26 8.70 -0.02
CA ASP A 193 25.67 7.46 -0.55
C ASP A 193 25.56 6.41 0.57
N PRO A 194 24.34 5.99 0.96
CA PRO A 194 24.14 4.97 1.99
C PRO A 194 24.64 3.58 1.55
N VAL A 195 24.77 3.33 0.25
CA VAL A 195 25.20 2.03 -0.30
C VAL A 195 26.72 1.94 -0.46
N SER A 196 27.43 3.07 -0.52
CA SER A 196 28.90 3.11 -0.64
C SER A 196 29.63 2.96 0.70
N GLY A 197 28.92 2.74 1.82
CA GLY A 197 29.51 2.23 3.06
C GLY A 197 29.91 0.76 2.91
N PRO A 198 30.86 0.22 3.71
CA PRO A 198 31.22 -1.19 3.60
C PRO A 198 29.98 -2.05 3.87
N ALA A 199 29.46 -2.66 2.81
CA ALA A 199 28.48 -3.73 2.87
C ALA A 199 29.13 -4.93 3.58
N SER A 200 28.97 -5.01 4.89
CA SER A 200 29.38 -6.17 5.68
C SER A 200 28.17 -6.83 6.33
N PHE A 201 27.31 -7.42 5.50
CA PHE A 201 26.70 -8.71 5.85
C PHE A 201 27.65 -9.83 5.38
N HIS A 202 28.85 -9.89 5.97
CA HIS A 202 29.61 -11.13 5.95
C HIS A 202 28.98 -12.08 6.96
N ALA A 203 28.68 -13.31 6.53
CA ALA A 203 28.45 -14.42 7.44
C ALA A 203 29.61 -14.45 8.46
N PRO A 204 29.35 -14.66 9.76
CA PRO A 204 30.37 -14.52 10.78
C PRO A 204 31.45 -15.61 10.58
N ASP A 205 32.64 -15.17 10.16
CA ASP A 205 33.85 -15.98 10.20
C ASP A 205 34.32 -16.05 11.67
N PRO A 206 34.51 -17.23 12.30
CA PRO A 206 34.66 -17.35 13.75
C PRO A 206 36.03 -16.94 14.30
N SER A 207 36.91 -16.38 13.46
CA SER A 207 38.21 -15.92 13.91
C SER A 207 38.38 -14.49 13.44
N TRP A 208 38.37 -13.56 14.39
CA TRP A 208 39.32 -12.46 14.53
C TRP A 208 38.77 -11.46 15.54
N SER A 209 39.63 -11.16 16.52
CA SER A 209 39.34 -10.39 17.72
C SER A 209 39.89 -8.97 17.60
N SER A 210 39.07 -8.02 18.09
CA SER A 210 39.43 -6.67 18.61
C SER A 210 39.38 -5.48 17.62
N PRO A 211 39.36 -4.22 18.12
CA PRO A 211 38.21 -3.60 18.77
C PRO A 211 37.98 -2.16 18.25
N VAL A 212 36.77 -1.83 17.79
CA VAL A 212 36.40 -0.41 17.60
C VAL A 212 35.02 -0.20 18.20
N SER A 213 35.01 0.54 19.31
CA SER A 213 33.81 0.89 20.07
C SER A 213 32.85 1.72 19.22
N ARG A 214 31.90 1.05 18.59
CA ARG A 214 30.65 1.64 18.16
C ARG A 214 29.77 1.70 19.41
N GLN A 215 29.60 2.88 19.98
CA GLN A 215 28.53 3.12 20.96
C GLN A 215 27.20 3.09 20.20
N GLU A 216 26.77 1.88 19.85
CA GLU A 216 25.37 1.59 19.64
C GLU A 216 24.69 1.90 20.96
N ALA A 217 23.87 2.95 20.98
CA ALA A 217 22.84 3.07 21.99
C ALA A 217 21.87 1.90 21.74
N SER A 218 22.27 0.74 22.26
CA SER A 218 21.44 -0.44 22.47
C SER A 218 20.31 0.02 23.38
N VAL A 219 19.22 0.48 22.78
CA VAL A 219 17.94 0.47 23.46
C VAL A 219 17.65 -1.03 23.64
N PRO A 220 17.53 -1.53 24.88
CA PRO A 220 17.18 -2.92 25.10
C PRO A 220 15.82 -3.14 24.45
N VAL A 221 15.79 -3.77 23.29
CA VAL A 221 14.57 -4.27 22.70
C VAL A 221 14.24 -5.51 23.51
N ASP A 222 13.45 -5.31 24.55
CA ASP A 222 12.89 -6.40 25.34
C ASP A 222 11.90 -7.15 24.44
N LEU A 223 12.39 -8.23 23.82
CA LEU A 223 11.59 -9.12 23.01
C LEU A 223 10.76 -9.97 24.00
N PRO A 224 9.43 -9.81 24.04
CA PRO A 224 8.59 -10.55 24.96
C PRO A 224 8.69 -12.05 24.62
N VAL A 225 9.12 -12.85 25.59
CA VAL A 225 9.20 -14.32 25.45
C VAL A 225 7.79 -14.93 25.33
N ASP A 226 6.78 -14.19 25.78
CA ASP A 226 5.37 -14.56 25.85
C ASP A 226 4.53 -14.06 24.66
N ARG A 227 5.10 -13.33 23.70
CA ARG A 227 4.33 -12.77 22.56
C ARG A 227 5.07 -12.87 21.23
N THR A 228 4.32 -12.85 20.14
CA THR A 228 4.91 -12.88 18.80
C THR A 228 5.52 -11.52 18.45
N LEU A 229 6.47 -11.50 17.51
CA LEU A 229 7.05 -10.26 17.00
C LEU A 229 5.99 -9.33 16.40
N GLY A 230 4.93 -9.89 15.80
CA GLY A 230 3.80 -9.12 15.27
C GLY A 230 3.05 -8.38 16.37
N ASP A 231 2.72 -9.06 17.48
CA ASP A 231 2.03 -8.44 18.62
C ASP A 231 2.89 -7.35 19.28
N TRP A 232 4.21 -7.56 19.33
CA TRP A 232 5.15 -6.59 19.87
C TRP A 232 5.23 -5.34 18.98
N LEU A 233 5.27 -5.52 17.66
CA LEU A 233 5.27 -4.42 16.69
C LEU A 233 3.97 -3.61 16.78
N ASP A 234 2.82 -4.28 16.73
CA ASP A 234 1.50 -3.63 16.83
C ASP A 234 1.37 -2.79 18.10
N ASN A 235 1.85 -3.29 19.24
CA ASN A 235 1.85 -2.55 20.51
C ASN A 235 2.79 -1.33 20.51
N LYS A 236 3.93 -1.40 19.81
CA LYS A 236 4.92 -0.31 19.78
C LYS A 236 4.60 0.76 18.75
N THR A 237 4.01 0.39 17.62
CA THR A 237 3.70 1.30 16.52
C THR A 237 2.24 1.78 16.53
N GLY A 238 1.36 1.11 17.29
CA GLY A 238 -0.09 1.31 17.22
C GLY A 238 -0.71 0.73 15.95
N SER A 239 0.01 -0.14 15.21
CA SER A 239 -0.55 -0.82 14.04
C SER A 239 -1.48 -1.98 14.45
N VAL A 240 -2.28 -2.44 13.48
CA VAL A 240 -3.15 -3.63 13.59
C VAL A 240 -2.73 -4.68 12.54
N LEU A 241 -1.42 -4.84 12.35
CA LEU A 241 -0.82 -5.67 11.31
C LEU A 241 -1.25 -7.13 11.46
N VAL A 242 -1.22 -7.67 12.67
CA VAL A 242 -1.59 -9.07 12.95
C VAL A 242 -3.05 -9.31 12.62
N GLU A 243 -3.95 -8.40 13.04
CA GLU A 243 -5.38 -8.48 12.73
C GLU A 243 -5.66 -8.37 11.23
N THR A 244 -4.94 -7.48 10.55
CA THR A 244 -5.06 -7.28 9.10
C THR A 244 -4.65 -8.55 8.35
N ILE A 245 -3.49 -9.11 8.67
CA ILE A 245 -3.00 -10.35 8.05
C ILE A 245 -3.97 -11.49 8.34
N ASN A 246 -4.42 -11.65 9.58
CA ASN A 246 -5.38 -12.71 9.95
C ASN A 246 -6.69 -12.60 9.17
N THR A 247 -7.23 -11.39 9.01
CA THR A 247 -8.46 -11.12 8.24
C THR A 247 -8.32 -11.55 6.78
N HIS A 248 -7.15 -11.36 6.19
CA HIS A 248 -6.87 -11.82 4.83
C HIS A 248 -6.62 -13.32 4.77
N MET A 249 -5.84 -13.89 5.69
CA MET A 249 -5.53 -15.32 5.69
C MET A 249 -6.74 -16.22 5.96
N ILE A 250 -7.63 -15.85 6.89
CA ILE A 250 -8.79 -16.68 7.29
C ILE A 250 -9.65 -17.09 6.09
N LYS A 251 -9.86 -16.17 5.14
CA LYS A 251 -10.64 -16.42 3.92
C LYS A 251 -10.05 -17.57 3.10
N TRP A 252 -8.72 -17.60 3.00
CA TRP A 252 -7.98 -18.57 2.21
C TRP A 252 -7.74 -19.88 2.96
N ILE A 253 -7.68 -19.85 4.30
CA ILE A 253 -7.59 -21.07 5.13
C ILE A 253 -8.82 -21.95 4.89
N GLY A 254 -10.01 -21.36 4.82
CA GLY A 254 -11.23 -22.09 4.50
C GLY A 254 -11.14 -22.85 3.17
N ALA A 255 -10.66 -22.18 2.12
CA ALA A 255 -10.47 -22.80 0.80
C ALA A 255 -9.32 -23.84 0.79
N PHE A 256 -8.29 -23.67 1.62
CA PHE A 256 -7.15 -24.58 1.68
C PHE A 256 -7.44 -25.86 2.45
N VAL A 257 -8.22 -25.77 3.53
CA VAL A 257 -8.57 -26.91 4.40
C VAL A 257 -9.76 -27.69 3.83
N ASP A 258 -10.56 -27.09 2.96
CA ASP A 258 -11.67 -27.77 2.28
C ASP A 258 -11.18 -29.04 1.55
N GLU A 259 -11.67 -30.22 1.97
CA GLU A 259 -11.34 -31.52 1.37
C GLU A 259 -12.19 -31.84 0.13
N GLY A 260 -12.64 -30.81 -0.59
CA GLY A 260 -13.47 -30.94 -1.79
C GLY A 260 -14.97 -30.96 -1.50
N VAL A 261 -15.41 -30.36 -0.39
CA VAL A 261 -16.84 -30.19 -0.08
C VAL A 261 -17.38 -28.97 -0.82
N ALA A 262 -16.57 -27.94 -1.04
CA ALA A 262 -16.94 -26.80 -1.87
C ALA A 262 -16.84 -27.15 -3.37
N GLY A 263 -17.72 -26.57 -4.18
CA GLY A 263 -17.70 -26.76 -5.64
C GLY A 263 -16.44 -26.22 -6.31
N TRP A 264 -15.66 -25.37 -5.62
CA TRP A 264 -14.44 -24.73 -6.11
C TRP A 264 -13.26 -25.10 -5.19
N SER A 265 -12.18 -25.62 -5.76
CA SER A 265 -10.96 -25.97 -5.04
C SER A 265 -9.92 -24.84 -5.09
N MET A 266 -9.07 -24.74 -4.06
CA MET A 266 -7.99 -23.75 -4.05
C MET A 266 -6.91 -24.08 -5.11
N PRO A 267 -6.60 -23.15 -6.04
CA PRO A 267 -5.50 -23.31 -6.98
C PRO A 267 -4.15 -23.48 -6.26
N SER A 268 -3.22 -24.23 -6.86
CA SER A 268 -1.86 -24.42 -6.30
C SER A 268 -1.80 -25.04 -4.89
N ARG A 269 -2.89 -25.60 -4.34
CA ARG A 269 -2.94 -26.20 -2.98
C ARG A 269 -1.78 -27.18 -2.68
N GLY A 270 -1.38 -27.99 -3.68
CA GLY A 270 -0.28 -28.95 -3.56
C GLY A 270 1.10 -28.33 -3.29
N LYS A 271 1.27 -27.02 -3.47
CA LYS A 271 2.52 -26.28 -3.17
C LYS A 271 2.60 -25.80 -1.71
N GLY A 272 1.58 -26.08 -0.90
CA GLY A 272 1.48 -25.64 0.49
C GLY A 272 0.74 -24.31 0.65
N PHE A 273 0.22 -24.06 1.85
CA PHE A 273 -0.69 -22.94 2.13
C PHE A 273 -0.07 -21.57 1.79
N TYR A 274 1.13 -21.30 2.28
CA TYR A 274 1.78 -20.00 2.08
C TYR A 274 2.03 -19.69 0.60
N ALA A 275 2.51 -20.67 -0.17
CA ALA A 275 2.78 -20.49 -1.58
C ALA A 275 1.49 -20.23 -2.39
N ALA A 276 0.41 -20.96 -2.06
CA ALA A 276 -0.89 -20.78 -2.70
C ALA A 276 -1.57 -19.47 -2.29
N TRP A 277 -1.51 -19.09 -1.01
CA TRP A 277 -2.03 -17.82 -0.51
C TRP A 277 -1.32 -16.62 -1.14
N ARG A 278 0.01 -16.62 -1.17
CA ARG A 278 0.81 -15.55 -1.78
C ARG A 278 0.57 -15.39 -3.29
N GLU A 279 0.16 -16.45 -3.98
CA GLU A 279 -0.17 -16.38 -5.41
C GLU A 279 -1.58 -15.78 -5.64
N LEU A 280 -2.46 -15.84 -4.64
CA LEU A 280 -3.89 -15.51 -4.76
C LEU A 280 -4.32 -14.24 -4.01
N ALA A 281 -3.54 -13.79 -3.02
CA ALA A 281 -3.81 -12.64 -2.15
C ALA A 281 -2.96 -11.42 -2.55
#